data_AF-A0AAV5G0B5-F1
#
_entry.id   AF-A0AAV5G0B5-F1
#
_cell.length_a   1.000
_cell.length_b   1.000
_cell.length_c   1.000
_cell.angle_alpha   90.00
_cell.angle_beta   90.00
_cell.angle_gamma   90.00
#
_symmetry.space_group_name_H-M   'P 1'
#
loop_
_entity.id
_entity.type
_entity.pdbx_description
1 polymer ?
#
loop_
_entity_poly.entity_id
_entity_poly.type
_entity_poly.pdbx_seq_one_letter_code
_entity_poly.pdbx_strand_id
1 'polypeptide(L)'
;MAQRLLHGVIDAKILEADLSIMSGGLLRPAKKQVEKAIGLSPTAGKLYATVDIDKARVGRTRLVDPAHSPQWQESFHIYCAHDASHVIFTVKADNPVGATLLGRAYLPTGDVVNGQPVDRWLRSSRRWASC
;
A
#
# COMPACT_ATOMS: atom_id res chain seq x y z
N MET A 1 -15.48 9.61 -12.29
CA MET A 1 -14.59 8.43 -12.44
C MET A 1 -15.49 7.21 -12.52
N ALA A 2 -15.31 6.35 -13.52
CA ALA A 2 -16.19 5.19 -13.71
C ALA A 2 -15.92 4.15 -12.63
N GLN A 3 -16.98 3.81 -11.91
CA GLN A 3 -17.03 2.77 -10.90
C GLN A 3 -17.30 1.43 -11.62
N ARG A 4 -16.56 0.38 -11.28
CA ARG A 4 -16.71 -0.96 -11.88
C ARG A 4 -17.04 -1.97 -10.79
N LEU A 5 -18.08 -2.77 -11.04
CA LEU A 5 -18.42 -3.90 -10.19
C LEU A 5 -17.31 -4.96 -10.27
N LEU A 6 -16.52 -5.07 -9.20
CA LEU A 6 -15.61 -6.18 -8.98
C LEU A 6 -16.39 -7.30 -8.29
N HIS A 7 -16.85 -8.26 -9.08
CA HIS A 7 -17.53 -9.46 -8.58
C HIS A 7 -16.73 -10.70 -8.95
N GLY A 8 -16.15 -11.39 -7.97
CA GLY A 8 -15.32 -12.57 -8.17
C GLY A 8 -14.20 -12.68 -7.16
N VAL A 9 -13.10 -13.31 -7.57
CA VAL A 9 -11.89 -13.48 -6.77
C VAL A 9 -10.78 -12.63 -7.37
N ILE A 10 -10.09 -11.87 -6.52
CA ILE A 10 -8.90 -11.11 -6.88
C ILE A 10 -7.71 -11.72 -6.15
N ASP A 11 -6.78 -12.24 -6.93
CA ASP A 11 -5.49 -12.70 -6.43
C ASP A 11 -4.51 -11.53 -6.42
N ALA A 12 -4.10 -11.11 -5.23
CA ALA A 12 -3.17 -10.00 -5.06
C ALA A 12 -1.92 -10.49 -4.32
N LYS A 13 -0.73 -10.17 -4.83
CA LYS A 13 0.54 -10.49 -4.17
C LYS A 13 1.31 -9.22 -3.87
N ILE A 14 1.66 -9.01 -2.60
CA ILE A 14 2.55 -7.92 -2.18
C ILE A 14 3.93 -8.52 -1.97
N LEU A 15 4.85 -8.20 -2.88
CA LEU A 15 6.23 -8.67 -2.82
C LEU A 15 7.04 -7.82 -1.82
N GLU A 16 7.25 -6.57 -2.18
CA GLU A 16 8.08 -5.63 -1.45
C GLU A 16 7.64 -4.18 -1.71
N ALA A 17 8.13 -3.27 -0.89
CA ALA A 17 7.99 -1.84 -1.13
C ALA A 17 9.35 -1.17 -1.06
N ASP A 18 9.64 -0.29 -2.01
CA ASP A 18 10.84 0.53 -1.96
C ASP A 18 10.53 1.88 -1.31
N LEU A 19 10.91 2.00 -0.02
CA LEU A 19 10.76 3.23 0.75
C LEU A 19 11.88 4.23 0.47
N SER A 20 12.96 3.84 -0.22
CA SER A 20 14.02 4.76 -0.64
C SER A 20 13.51 5.73 -1.71
N ILE A 21 12.71 5.26 -2.66
CA ILE A 21 12.09 6.09 -3.71
C ILE A 21 11.01 7.00 -3.11
N MET A 22 10.34 6.57 -2.04
CA MET A 22 9.40 7.41 -1.29
C MET A 22 10.06 8.64 -0.65
N SER A 23 11.38 8.60 -0.44
CA SER A 23 12.17 9.73 0.05
C SER A 23 12.57 10.75 -1.04
N GLY A 24 12.44 10.38 -2.33
CA GLY A 24 12.94 11.17 -3.48
C GLY A 24 11.99 12.25 -4.02
N GLY A 25 10.75 12.33 -3.52
CA GLY A 25 9.82 13.42 -3.87
C GLY A 25 9.98 14.61 -2.91
N LEU A 26 10.28 15.79 -3.46
CA LEU A 26 10.56 17.16 -2.95
C LEU A 26 9.94 17.65 -1.61
N LEU A 27 9.19 16.85 -0.85
CA LEU A 27 8.58 17.23 0.42
C LEU A 27 9.23 16.47 1.60
N ARG A 28 10.14 17.19 2.28
CA ARG A 28 10.81 16.90 3.57
C ARG A 28 9.98 16.14 4.64
N PRO A 29 8.66 16.34 4.83
CA PRO A 29 7.91 15.64 5.88
C PRO A 29 7.80 14.12 5.72
N ALA A 30 7.68 13.57 4.50
CA ALA A 30 7.57 12.10 4.37
C ALA A 30 8.92 11.41 4.51
N LYS A 31 10.02 12.05 4.09
CA LYS A 31 11.37 11.56 4.35
C LYS A 31 11.60 11.44 5.85
N LYS A 32 11.24 12.47 6.64
CA LYS A 32 11.31 12.39 8.11
C LYS A 32 10.39 11.33 8.71
N GLN A 33 9.20 11.10 8.17
CA GLN A 33 8.28 10.06 8.67
C GLN A 33 8.79 8.65 8.36
N VAL A 34 9.31 8.43 7.15
CA VAL A 34 9.95 7.19 6.74
C VAL A 34 11.23 6.97 7.54
N GLU A 35 12.10 7.96 7.68
CA GLU A 35 13.32 7.89 8.51
C GLU A 35 13.01 7.72 10.00
N LYS A 36 11.90 8.26 10.52
CA LYS A 36 11.47 8.04 11.90
C LYS A 36 10.89 6.65 12.10
N ALA A 37 10.19 6.12 11.10
CA ALA A 37 9.65 4.76 11.11
C ALA A 37 10.73 3.69 10.93
N ILE A 38 11.71 3.96 10.05
CA ILE A 38 12.88 3.10 9.79
C ILE A 38 14.00 3.36 10.80
N GLY A 39 13.91 4.46 11.55
CA GLY A 39 14.99 5.00 12.36
C GLY A 39 15.44 4.02 13.42
N LEU A 40 16.64 3.47 13.19
CA LEU A 40 17.71 2.93 14.04
C LEU A 40 17.62 3.18 15.57
N SER A 41 16.45 3.00 16.16
CA SER A 41 16.17 3.06 17.57
C SER A 41 15.49 1.74 17.95
N PRO A 42 15.75 1.16 19.13
CA PRO A 42 15.13 -0.07 19.60
C PRO A 42 13.59 -0.01 19.70
N THR A 43 12.97 1.13 19.38
CA THR A 43 11.52 1.37 19.33
C THR A 43 10.98 1.56 17.89
N ALA A 44 11.77 1.24 16.87
CA ALA A 44 11.33 1.35 15.48
C ALA A 44 10.12 0.44 15.23
N GLY A 45 9.01 1.04 14.79
CA GLY A 45 7.75 0.33 14.59
C GLY A 45 7.82 -0.65 13.43
N LYS A 46 7.07 -1.75 13.53
CA LYS A 46 7.05 -2.78 12.47
C LYS A 46 6.32 -2.28 11.24
N LEU A 47 6.75 -2.68 10.06
CA LEU A 47 6.12 -2.27 8.79
C LEU A 47 5.09 -3.29 8.33
N TYR A 48 3.97 -2.80 7.79
CA TYR A 48 2.97 -3.64 7.14
C TYR A 48 2.29 -2.90 5.98
N ALA A 49 1.72 -3.67 5.07
CA ALA A 49 0.92 -3.17 3.97
C ALA A 49 -0.53 -3.62 4.13
N THR A 50 -1.47 -2.80 3.66
CA THR A 50 -2.88 -3.16 3.54
C THR A 50 -3.32 -3.06 2.09
N VAL A 51 -4.21 -3.98 1.70
CA VAL A 51 -4.94 -3.92 0.44
C VAL A 51 -6.34 -3.44 0.76
N ASP A 52 -6.72 -2.31 0.18
CA ASP A 52 -8.04 -1.71 0.32
C ASP A 52 -8.66 -1.63 -1.09
N ILE A 53 -9.90 -2.10 -1.25
CA ILE A 53 -10.69 -1.93 -2.48
C ILE A 53 -11.59 -0.72 -2.27
N ASP A 54 -11.20 0.41 -2.86
CA ASP A 54 -11.78 1.72 -2.58
C ASP A 54 -11.80 2.02 -1.07
N LYS A 55 -12.97 1.94 -0.41
CA LYS A 55 -13.13 2.19 1.04
C LYS A 55 -13.11 0.91 1.89
N ALA A 56 -13.14 -0.27 1.27
CA ALA A 56 -13.21 -1.55 1.96
C ALA A 56 -11.80 -2.14 2.16
N ARG A 57 -11.38 -2.34 3.41
CA ARG A 57 -10.13 -3.06 3.69
C ARG A 57 -10.35 -4.56 3.49
N VAL A 58 -9.54 -5.16 2.62
CA VAL A 58 -9.69 -6.56 2.24
C VAL A 58 -8.51 -7.44 2.64
N GLY A 59 -7.35 -6.83 2.95
CA GLY A 59 -6.18 -7.59 3.38
C GLY A 59 -5.18 -6.74 4.15
N ARG A 60 -4.39 -7.41 4.99
CA ARG A 60 -3.25 -6.84 5.70
C ARG A 60 -2.13 -7.86 5.73
N THR A 61 -0.91 -7.43 5.44
CA THR A 61 0.28 -8.29 5.52
C THR A 61 0.73 -8.52 6.95
N ARG A 62 1.64 -9.48 7.13
CA ARG A 62 2.43 -9.61 8.35
C ARG A 62 3.25 -8.36 8.64
N LEU A 63 3.52 -8.18 9.92
CA LEU A 63 4.44 -7.15 10.42
C LEU A 63 5.87 -7.61 10.16
N VAL A 64 6.65 -6.80 9.44
CA VAL A 64 8.07 -7.03 9.17
C VAL A 64 8.92 -5.97 9.85
N ASP A 65 10.18 -6.29 10.10
CA ASP A 65 11.09 -5.33 10.70
C ASP A 65 11.33 -4.13 9.76
N PRO A 66 11.56 -2.94 10.33
CA PRO A 66 11.77 -1.73 9.56
C PRO A 66 13.03 -1.86 8.68
N ALA A 67 12.82 -1.77 7.37
CA ALA A 67 13.88 -1.76 6.37
C ALA A 67 13.56 -0.71 5.30
N HIS A 68 14.57 -0.29 4.53
CA HIS A 68 14.34 0.55 3.34
C HIS A 68 13.57 -0.19 2.24
N SER A 69 13.73 -1.51 2.20
CA SER A 69 13.04 -2.40 1.26
C SER A 69 12.39 -3.57 2.02
N PRO A 70 11.28 -3.35 2.75
CA PRO A 70 10.55 -4.43 3.41
C PRO A 70 10.02 -5.43 2.38
N GLN A 71 10.26 -6.72 2.65
CA GLN A 71 9.76 -7.83 1.84
C GLN A 71 8.69 -8.59 2.61
N TRP A 72 7.46 -8.60 2.10
CA TRP A 72 6.36 -9.38 2.69
C TRP A 72 6.18 -10.72 1.98
N GLN A 73 6.32 -10.74 0.65
CA GLN A 73 6.09 -11.91 -0.21
C GLN A 73 4.77 -12.62 0.12
N GLU A 74 3.70 -11.84 0.30
CA GLU A 74 2.42 -12.31 0.81
C GLU A 74 1.36 -12.27 -0.28
N SER A 75 0.61 -13.38 -0.39
CA SER A 75 -0.45 -13.56 -1.37
C SER A 75 -1.82 -13.54 -0.69
N PHE A 76 -2.77 -12.85 -1.30
CA PHE A 76 -4.14 -12.69 -0.83
C PHE A 76 -5.10 -13.22 -1.90
N HIS A 77 -6.05 -14.05 -1.48
CA HIS A 77 -7.19 -14.47 -2.29
C HIS A 77 -8.41 -13.73 -1.77
N ILE A 78 -8.84 -12.69 -2.48
CA ILE A 78 -9.84 -11.75 -1.97
C ILE A 78 -11.15 -11.95 -2.73
N TYR A 79 -12.20 -12.34 -2.00
CA TYR A 79 -13.56 -12.34 -2.51
C TYR A 79 -14.11 -10.92 -2.55
N CYS A 80 -14.47 -10.46 -3.75
CA CYS A 80 -14.95 -9.11 -4.00
C CYS A 80 -16.35 -9.15 -4.59
N ALA A 81 -17.24 -8.29 -4.08
CA ALA A 81 -18.56 -8.05 -4.62
C ALA A 81 -18.94 -6.56 -4.45
N HIS A 82 -17.98 -5.68 -4.77
CA HIS A 82 -18.11 -4.25 -4.51
C HIS A 82 -17.85 -3.44 -5.77
N ASP A 83 -18.53 -2.31 -5.87
CA ASP A 83 -18.20 -1.32 -6.88
C ASP A 83 -16.95 -0.54 -6.44
N ALA A 84 -15.90 -0.61 -7.25
CA ALA A 84 -14.63 0.01 -6.94
C ALA A 84 -13.98 0.63 -8.17
N SER A 85 -13.39 1.80 -7.94
CA SER A 85 -12.61 2.52 -8.95
C SER A 85 -11.13 2.18 -8.89
N HIS A 86 -10.61 1.89 -7.69
CA HIS A 86 -9.18 1.61 -7.46
C HIS A 86 -8.98 0.52 -6.42
N VAL A 87 -7.98 -0.32 -6.65
CA VAL A 87 -7.33 -1.13 -5.61
C VAL A 87 -6.20 -0.29 -5.04
N ILE A 88 -6.19 -0.11 -3.72
CA ILE A 88 -5.32 0.80 -3.00
C ILE A 88 -4.40 -0.01 -2.09
N PHE A 89 -3.11 0.13 -2.29
CA PHE A 89 -2.10 -0.48 -1.45
C PHE A 89 -1.53 0.57 -0.52
N THR A 90 -1.63 0.34 0.78
CA THR A 90 -1.21 1.32 1.78
C THR A 90 -0.11 0.73 2.65
N VAL A 91 1.06 1.39 2.69
CA VAL A 91 2.16 0.99 3.59
C VAL A 91 2.10 1.83 4.85
N LYS A 92 2.18 1.18 6.01
CA LYS A 92 2.10 1.79 7.34
C LYS A 92 3.21 1.26 8.24
N ALA A 93 3.64 2.11 9.16
CA ALA A 93 4.54 1.74 10.25
C ALA A 93 3.73 1.66 11.54
N ASP A 94 3.72 0.49 12.17
CA ASP A 94 3.06 0.22 13.44
C ASP A 94 3.96 0.67 14.60
N ASN A 95 3.75 1.90 15.07
CA ASN A 95 4.47 2.44 16.21
C ASN A 95 3.65 2.24 17.49
N PRO A 96 4.27 2.14 18.67
CA PRO A 96 3.55 1.99 19.95
C PRO A 96 2.51 3.09 20.23
N VAL A 97 2.71 4.29 19.68
CA VAL A 97 1.82 5.45 19.84
C VAL A 97 0.76 5.53 18.72
N GLY A 98 0.83 4.65 17.72
CA GLY A 98 -0.12 4.55 16.62
C GLY A 98 0.51 4.33 15.24
N ALA A 99 -0.28 3.79 14.32
CA ALA A 99 0.18 3.49 12.96
C ALA A 99 0.40 4.78 12.14
N THR A 100 1.62 4.97 11.64
CA THR A 100 1.98 6.07 10.76
C THR A 100 1.83 5.66 9.30
N LEU A 101 1.06 6.41 8.52
CA LEU A 101 0.94 6.20 7.08
C LEU A 101 2.24 6.59 6.37
N LEU A 102 2.89 5.64 5.69
CA LEU A 102 4.09 5.90 4.89
C LEU A 102 3.73 6.25 3.44
N GLY A 103 2.82 5.50 2.83
CA GLY A 103 2.48 5.67 1.41
C GLY A 103 1.20 5.00 0.96
N ARG A 104 0.66 5.47 -0.18
CA ARG A 104 -0.48 4.86 -0.87
C ARG A 104 -0.19 4.74 -2.36
N ALA A 105 -0.34 3.53 -2.89
CA ALA A 105 -0.31 3.22 -4.31
C ALA A 105 -1.74 2.91 -4.77
N TYR A 106 -2.07 3.34 -5.99
CA TYR A 106 -3.40 3.21 -6.57
C TYR A 106 -3.29 2.41 -7.86
N LEU A 107 -4.11 1.38 -7.99
CA LEU A 107 -4.23 0.52 -9.14
C LEU A 107 -5.66 0.67 -9.69
N PRO A 108 -5.87 1.28 -10.86
CA PRO A 108 -7.20 1.41 -11.45
C PRO A 108 -7.83 0.04 -11.69
N THR A 109 -9.10 -0.13 -11.35
CA THR A 109 -9.82 -1.40 -11.54
C THR A 109 -10.01 -1.74 -13.01
N GLY A 110 -9.96 -0.75 -13.91
CA GLY A 110 -9.94 -0.97 -15.36
C GLY A 110 -8.82 -1.90 -15.83
N ASP A 111 -7.66 -1.89 -15.16
CA ASP A 111 -6.52 -2.74 -15.52
C ASP A 111 -6.66 -4.16 -14.93
N VAL A 112 -7.48 -4.33 -13.89
CA VAL A 112 -7.70 -5.61 -13.19
C VAL A 112 -8.87 -6.39 -13.81
N VAL A 113 -9.93 -5.70 -14.22
CA VAL A 113 -11.17 -6.31 -14.74
C VAL A 113 -10.96 -7.11 -16.03
N ASN A 114 -9.88 -6.85 -16.77
CA ASN A 114 -9.57 -7.59 -18.01
C ASN A 114 -9.10 -9.03 -17.74
N GLY A 115 -8.97 -9.46 -16.48
CA GLY A 115 -8.56 -10.82 -16.10
C GLY A 115 -7.09 -11.14 -16.37
N GLN A 116 -6.31 -10.17 -16.83
CA GLN A 116 -4.88 -10.32 -17.06
C GLN A 116 -4.11 -10.10 -15.75
N PRO A 117 -3.08 -10.92 -15.47
CA PRO A 117 -2.21 -10.68 -14.33
C PRO A 117 -1.48 -9.35 -14.50
N VAL A 118 -1.59 -8.48 -13.50
CA VAL A 118 -0.90 -7.19 -13.48
C VAL A 118 0.30 -7.29 -12.55
N ASP A 119 1.49 -7.35 -13.13
CA ASP A 119 2.75 -7.28 -12.39
C ASP A 119 3.49 -5.98 -12.76
N ARG A 120 3.49 -5.01 -11.85
CA ARG A 120 4.19 -3.74 -12.02
C ARG A 120 4.46 -3.04 -10.71
N TRP A 121 5.51 -2.22 -10.72
CA TRP A 121 5.78 -1.27 -9.66
C TRP A 121 4.76 -0.13 -9.66
N LEU A 122 3.96 -0.06 -8.59
CA LEU A 122 3.02 1.04 -8.40
C LEU A 122 3.72 2.20 -7.70
N ARG A 123 3.75 3.36 -8.34
CA ARG A 123 4.30 4.57 -7.72
C ARG A 123 3.34 5.09 -6.66
N SER A 124 3.87 5.34 -5.45
CA SER A 124 3.09 5.98 -4.39
C SER A 124 2.68 7.38 -4.85
N SER A 125 1.37 7.60 -5.01
CA SER A 125 0.82 8.86 -5.46
C SER A 125 0.53 9.73 -4.23
N ARG A 126 1.20 10.88 -4.13
CA ARG A 126 0.70 12.01 -3.32
C ARG A 126 -0.16 12.91 -4.19
N ARG A 127 -1.32 12.44 -4.66
CA ARG A 127 -2.39 13.38 -5.03
C ARG A 127 -3.41 13.40 -3.92
N TRP A 128 -3.29 14.44 -3.09
CA TRP A 128 -4.42 14.96 -2.35
C TRP A 128 -5.43 15.43 -3.39
N ALA A 129 -6.68 14.98 -3.27
CA ALA A 129 -7.79 15.63 -3.95
C ALA A 129 -7.90 17.03 -3.34
N SER A 130 -7.46 18.06 -4.07
CA SER A 130 -7.94 19.41 -3.87
C SER A 130 -9.39 19.43 -4.36
N CYS A 131 -10.33 19.68 -3.45
CA CYS A 131 -11.58 20.32 -3.84
C CYS A 131 -11.28 21.74 -4.33
#